data_AF-A0A397E375-F1
#
_entry.id   AF-A0A397E375-F1
#
_cell.length_a   1.000
_cell.length_b   1.000
_cell.length_c   1.000
_cell.angle_alpha   90.00
_cell.angle_beta   90.00
_cell.angle_gamma   90.00
#
_symmetry.space_group_name_H-M   'P 1'
#
loop_
_entity.id
_entity.type
_entity.pdbx_description
1 polymer ?
#
loop_
_entity_poly.entity_id
_entity_poly.type
_entity_poly.pdbx_seq_one_letter_code
_entity_poly.pdbx_strand_id
1 'polypeptide(L)'
;MASTTDSSVLRSKDLLTLVTAFQAGWYADTRILLPLFSGKFAVVRQVGVEATEAVAPGGGLLCTSDESLRRFDKVWAPWYDTHHGLCGVRRLLRCRDSCRYVLYVHACCFGYVDIVMELVATWPMCTKMPRYLDLSAWNGQLHVVEYLQEHQYDECATTAVDWAARHGHLKIVTFLNGPVTPPEYCTTMAMDWAAEGGHLDVVTFLHHHRTEGCTTDAMDWAAQNGHLEVVVFLGTHRLEGCTTLAMDMAAQNGHLEVVQFLHDRYTHIGCTTDAIDLAAMHGHLAIVQFLTENRPEGGTVDALNWAAENGHLGVVTYLHPQVYDSHAVTVAMDGAIQAGQLDVVKYLYDFRVDPLNMWALAIARERRHRHVLEWLHWAMNPMSHQVQPDGRGCI
;
A
#
# COMPACT_ATOMS: atom_id res chain seq x y z
N MET A 1 -78.14 25.46 2.70
CA MET A 1 -77.27 25.34 3.88
C MET A 1 -76.17 24.36 3.52
N ALA A 2 -75.09 24.84 2.90
CA ALA A 2 -73.92 24.03 2.61
C ALA A 2 -72.87 24.33 3.68
N SER A 3 -72.53 23.33 4.47
CA SER A 3 -71.52 23.39 5.52
C SER A 3 -70.16 23.65 4.91
N THR A 4 -69.62 24.85 5.13
CA THR A 4 -68.20 25.13 5.02
C THR A 4 -67.52 24.42 6.20
N THR A 5 -67.08 23.19 6.00
CA THR A 5 -66.04 22.60 6.85
C THR A 5 -64.78 23.41 6.59
N ASP A 6 -64.63 24.47 7.37
CA ASP A 6 -63.42 25.24 7.50
C ASP A 6 -62.30 24.24 7.80
N SER A 7 -61.46 24.02 6.79
CA SER A 7 -60.19 23.35 6.95
C SER A 7 -59.44 24.08 8.05
N SER A 8 -59.22 23.42 9.17
CA SER A 8 -58.35 23.87 10.26
C SER A 8 -56.90 23.84 9.76
N VAL A 9 -56.60 24.76 8.84
CA VAL A 9 -55.28 24.96 8.23
C VAL A 9 -54.35 25.47 9.32
N LEU A 10 -53.52 24.54 9.83
CA LEU A 10 -52.18 24.72 10.39
C LEU A 10 -51.81 26.18 10.75
N ARG A 11 -52.41 26.73 11.82
CA ARG A 11 -52.16 28.11 12.30
C ARG A 11 -50.95 28.26 13.22
N SER A 12 -50.26 27.17 13.53
CA SER A 12 -49.02 27.24 14.30
C SER A 12 -47.89 27.71 13.38
N LYS A 13 -47.33 28.89 13.66
CA LYS A 13 -46.12 29.42 12.98
C LYS A 13 -45.01 28.36 12.99
N ASP A 14 -44.84 27.67 14.11
CA ASP A 14 -43.81 26.64 14.29
C ASP A 14 -44.03 25.46 13.34
N LEU A 15 -45.29 25.11 13.10
CA LEU A 15 -45.64 24.03 12.18
C LEU A 15 -45.44 24.44 10.72
N LEU A 16 -45.69 25.70 10.37
CA LEU A 16 -45.39 26.22 9.03
C LEU A 16 -43.87 26.27 8.78
N THR A 17 -43.09 26.64 9.80
CA THR A 17 -41.62 26.61 9.76
C THR A 17 -41.07 25.19 9.66
N LEU A 18 -41.67 24.21 10.36
CA LEU A 18 -41.32 22.80 10.24
C LEU A 18 -41.61 22.25 8.83
N VAL A 19 -42.76 22.61 8.25
CA VAL A 19 -43.16 22.17 6.91
C VAL A 19 -42.28 22.81 5.82
N THR A 20 -41.89 24.08 5.95
CA THR A 20 -40.95 24.70 5.00
C THR A 20 -39.51 24.19 5.17
N ALA A 21 -39.12 23.80 6.38
CA ALA A 21 -37.82 23.19 6.64
C ALA A 21 -37.68 21.80 6.02
N PHE A 22 -38.76 21.02 5.90
CA PHE A 22 -38.75 19.70 5.27
C PHE A 22 -39.33 19.73 3.85
N GLN A 23 -38.47 19.72 2.83
CA GLN A 23 -38.93 19.69 1.43
C GLN A 23 -38.20 18.60 0.64
N ALA A 24 -38.89 18.02 -0.35
CA ALA A 24 -38.37 16.96 -1.21
C ALA A 24 -37.85 15.72 -0.45
N GLY A 25 -38.35 15.47 0.76
CA GLY A 25 -37.90 14.36 1.61
C GLY A 25 -36.66 14.65 2.47
N TRP A 26 -36.16 15.89 2.47
CA TRP A 26 -34.95 16.31 3.20
C TRP A 26 -35.22 17.48 4.15
N TYR A 27 -34.65 17.40 5.36
CA TYR A 27 -34.57 18.55 6.26
C TYR A 27 -33.59 19.58 5.71
N ALA A 28 -33.84 20.87 5.94
CA ALA A 28 -33.04 21.96 5.40
C ALA A 28 -31.55 21.82 5.71
N ASP A 29 -31.21 21.29 6.87
CA ASP A 29 -29.85 21.04 7.32
C ASP A 29 -29.22 19.75 6.77
N THR A 30 -30.01 18.76 6.35
CA THR A 30 -29.49 17.55 5.69
C THR A 30 -29.31 17.73 4.17
N ARG A 31 -29.87 18.80 3.58
CA ARG A 31 -29.78 19.06 2.13
C ARG A 31 -28.36 19.26 1.61
N ILE A 32 -27.44 19.76 2.44
CA ILE A 32 -26.03 19.91 2.05
C ILE A 32 -25.38 18.56 1.74
N LEU A 33 -25.92 17.47 2.29
CA LEU A 33 -25.47 16.11 2.05
C LEU A 33 -26.14 15.47 0.81
N LEU A 34 -27.15 16.10 0.22
CA LEU A 34 -27.86 15.58 -0.95
C LEU A 34 -26.90 15.19 -2.09
N PRO A 35 -25.87 16.00 -2.47
CA PRO A 35 -24.93 15.64 -3.53
C PRO A 35 -24.15 14.35 -3.27
N LEU A 36 -23.89 14.00 -2.00
CA LEU A 36 -23.22 12.75 -1.63
C LEU A 36 -24.10 11.52 -1.97
N PHE A 37 -25.42 11.71 -2.06
CA PHE A 37 -26.39 10.64 -2.25
C PHE A 37 -27.17 10.73 -3.58
N SER A 38 -26.87 11.73 -4.43
CA SER A 38 -27.51 11.93 -5.75
C SER A 38 -26.46 12.16 -6.84
N GLY A 39 -26.30 11.22 -7.79
CA GLY A 39 -25.47 11.39 -9.00
C GLY A 39 -24.25 10.47 -9.07
N LYS A 40 -23.17 10.89 -9.77
CA LYS A 40 -21.90 10.13 -9.92
C LYS A 40 -21.17 9.83 -8.60
N PHE A 41 -21.55 10.50 -7.50
CA PHE A 41 -21.11 10.21 -6.13
C PHE A 41 -21.97 9.14 -5.42
N ALA A 42 -23.10 8.75 -5.99
CA ALA A 42 -23.98 7.70 -5.44
C ALA A 42 -23.40 6.28 -5.54
N VAL A 43 -22.12 6.15 -5.94
CA VAL A 43 -21.37 4.90 -6.02
C VAL A 43 -20.95 4.40 -4.63
N VAL A 44 -21.22 5.12 -3.54
CA VAL A 44 -21.15 4.53 -2.19
C VAL A 44 -22.34 3.59 -1.88
N ARG A 45 -23.18 3.26 -2.89
CA ARG A 45 -24.25 2.25 -2.77
C ARG A 45 -23.74 0.81 -2.78
N GLN A 46 -22.55 0.59 -3.32
CA GLN A 46 -21.86 -0.70 -3.33
C GLN A 46 -20.39 -0.37 -3.19
N VAL A 47 -19.84 -0.48 -1.97
CA VAL A 47 -18.39 -0.59 -1.81
C VAL A 47 -18.00 -1.85 -2.58
N GLY A 48 -17.53 -1.66 -3.81
CA GLY A 48 -17.14 -2.71 -4.73
C GLY A 48 -15.95 -3.45 -4.18
N VAL A 49 -16.06 -4.76 -4.11
CA VAL A 49 -15.00 -5.68 -3.70
C VAL A 49 -14.08 -5.84 -4.90
N GLU A 50 -12.91 -5.21 -4.90
CA GLU A 50 -11.89 -5.53 -5.90
C GLU A 50 -11.01 -6.67 -5.41
N ALA A 51 -10.91 -7.69 -6.27
CA ALA A 51 -9.94 -8.75 -6.22
C ALA A 51 -8.61 -8.23 -6.77
N THR A 52 -7.52 -8.40 -6.03
CA THR A 52 -6.16 -8.35 -6.57
C THR A 52 -5.64 -9.78 -6.67
N GLU A 53 -5.04 -10.10 -7.82
CA GLU A 53 -4.76 -11.44 -8.36
C GLU A 53 -3.71 -12.29 -7.61
N ALA A 54 -3.55 -12.18 -6.29
CA ALA A 54 -2.47 -12.89 -5.60
C ALA A 54 -2.73 -13.31 -4.14
N VAL A 55 -3.97 -13.62 -3.73
CA VAL A 55 -4.23 -14.10 -2.35
C VAL A 55 -5.21 -15.27 -2.32
N ALA A 56 -4.91 -16.21 -1.42
CA ALA A 56 -5.65 -17.42 -1.09
C ALA A 56 -7.19 -17.26 -0.99
N PRO A 57 -7.98 -18.34 -1.20
CA PRO A 57 -9.42 -18.25 -1.41
C PRO A 57 -10.16 -18.03 -0.09
N GLY A 58 -10.51 -16.78 0.20
CA GLY A 58 -11.51 -16.45 1.21
C GLY A 58 -11.19 -15.18 1.99
N GLY A 59 -11.91 -14.09 1.69
CA GLY A 59 -11.99 -12.94 2.60
C GLY A 59 -11.39 -11.64 2.09
N GLY A 60 -11.80 -11.18 0.90
CA GLY A 60 -11.59 -9.77 0.54
C GLY A 60 -12.33 -8.85 1.53
N LEU A 61 -11.59 -8.03 2.24
CA LEU A 61 -12.14 -6.99 3.12
C LEU A 61 -11.65 -5.59 2.71
N LEU A 62 -12.63 -4.80 2.28
CA LEU A 62 -12.84 -3.34 2.43
C LEU A 62 -11.58 -2.45 2.50
N CYS A 63 -11.25 -1.87 1.34
CA CYS A 63 -10.30 -0.78 1.21
C CYS A 63 -10.72 0.46 2.04
N THR A 64 -9.89 0.86 2.99
CA THR A 64 -9.98 2.15 3.69
C THR A 64 -9.14 3.23 3.01
N SER A 65 -8.53 2.89 1.88
CA SER A 65 -7.85 3.79 0.95
C SER A 65 -8.77 4.37 -0.13
N ASP A 66 -10.07 4.07 -0.12
CA ASP A 66 -11.00 4.61 -1.10
C ASP A 66 -11.06 6.13 -0.99
N GLU A 67 -10.57 6.81 -2.03
CA GLU A 67 -10.66 8.26 -2.17
C GLU A 67 -12.11 8.76 -1.95
N SER A 68 -13.09 7.90 -2.25
CA SER A 68 -14.52 8.14 -2.03
C SER A 68 -14.89 8.34 -0.56
N LEU A 69 -14.36 7.53 0.37
CA LEU A 69 -14.63 7.69 1.81
C LEU A 69 -13.96 8.95 2.37
N ARG A 70 -12.74 9.28 1.91
CA ARG A 70 -12.07 10.54 2.29
C ARG A 70 -12.81 11.76 1.73
N ARG A 71 -13.34 11.68 0.52
CA ARG A 71 -14.20 12.74 -0.07
C ARG A 71 -15.52 12.88 0.69
N PHE A 72 -16.11 11.76 1.12
CA PHE A 72 -17.29 11.76 1.98
C PHE A 72 -16.98 12.44 3.32
N ASP A 73 -15.90 12.04 3.99
CA ASP A 73 -15.48 12.57 5.29
C ASP A 73 -15.26 14.09 5.27
N LYS A 74 -14.64 14.63 4.20
CA LYS A 74 -14.45 16.08 4.02
C LYS A 74 -15.74 16.91 4.09
N VAL A 75 -16.88 16.33 3.73
CA VAL A 75 -18.19 17.00 3.80
C VAL A 75 -18.93 16.57 5.08
N TRP A 76 -18.80 15.29 5.44
CA TRP A 76 -19.50 14.68 6.56
C TRP A 76 -18.99 15.13 7.93
N ALA A 77 -17.68 15.06 8.19
CA ALA A 77 -17.12 15.37 9.50
C ALA A 77 -17.43 16.82 9.93
N PRO A 78 -17.22 17.87 9.09
CA PRO A 78 -17.60 19.22 9.47
C PRO A 78 -19.09 19.38 9.74
N TRP A 79 -19.93 18.66 8.98
CA TRP A 79 -21.38 18.68 9.19
C TRP A 79 -21.74 18.02 10.52
N TYR A 80 -21.15 16.87 10.83
CA TYR A 80 -21.40 16.12 12.06
C TYR A 80 -20.93 16.91 13.29
N ASP A 81 -19.68 17.35 13.29
CA ASP A 81 -18.98 17.88 14.48
C ASP A 81 -19.44 19.28 14.89
N THR A 82 -19.88 20.12 13.93
CA THR A 82 -20.14 21.53 14.23
C THR A 82 -21.52 21.79 14.82
N HIS A 83 -22.58 21.21 14.25
CA HIS A 83 -23.95 21.68 14.53
C HIS A 83 -25.04 20.60 14.56
N HIS A 84 -24.72 19.34 14.20
CA HIS A 84 -25.76 18.35 13.95
C HIS A 84 -25.70 17.16 14.89
N GLY A 85 -24.51 16.59 15.09
CA GLY A 85 -24.30 15.40 15.91
C GLY A 85 -25.33 14.30 15.65
N LEU A 86 -25.63 13.52 16.68
CA LEU A 86 -26.56 12.39 16.58
C LEU A 86 -27.99 12.79 16.19
N CYS A 87 -28.45 13.98 16.59
CA CYS A 87 -29.76 14.51 16.22
C CYS A 87 -29.89 14.77 14.70
N GLY A 88 -28.80 15.19 14.06
CA GLY A 88 -28.71 15.29 12.61
C GLY A 88 -28.73 13.92 11.95
N VAL A 89 -27.96 12.96 12.46
CA VAL A 89 -27.91 11.60 11.94
C VAL A 89 -29.28 10.94 11.97
N ARG A 90 -30.01 11.01 13.10
CA ARG A 90 -31.38 10.50 13.22
C ARG A 90 -32.32 11.10 12.18
N ARG A 91 -32.19 12.39 11.90
CA ARG A 91 -33.00 13.08 10.87
C ARG A 91 -32.61 12.64 9.46
N LEU A 92 -31.33 12.48 9.19
CA LEU A 92 -30.84 11.96 7.92
C LEU A 92 -31.34 10.54 7.65
N LEU A 93 -31.30 9.67 8.65
CA LEU A 93 -31.80 8.28 8.54
C LEU A 93 -33.30 8.23 8.23
N ARG A 94 -34.09 9.18 8.75
CA ARG A 94 -35.51 9.34 8.39
C ARG A 94 -35.71 9.81 6.94
N CYS A 95 -34.82 10.64 6.42
CA CYS A 95 -34.85 11.07 5.02
C CYS A 95 -34.47 9.93 4.08
N ARG A 96 -33.46 9.14 4.45
CA ARG A 96 -32.87 8.14 3.57
C ARG A 96 -32.24 6.98 4.31
N ASP A 97 -33.00 5.89 4.37
CA ASP A 97 -32.59 4.66 5.06
C ASP A 97 -31.37 3.98 4.41
N SER A 98 -31.19 4.16 3.09
CA SER A 98 -30.06 3.59 2.34
C SER A 98 -28.68 4.10 2.79
N CYS A 99 -28.62 5.18 3.59
CA CYS A 99 -27.37 5.76 4.07
C CYS A 99 -26.77 4.99 5.26
N ARG A 100 -27.54 4.10 5.92
CA ARG A 100 -27.08 3.36 7.10
C ARG A 100 -25.75 2.66 6.90
N TYR A 101 -25.59 1.96 5.77
CA TYR A 101 -24.37 1.22 5.46
C TYR A 101 -23.14 2.13 5.38
N VAL A 102 -23.24 3.22 4.63
CA VAL A 102 -22.15 4.19 4.44
C VAL A 102 -21.76 4.84 5.76
N LEU A 103 -22.75 5.19 6.57
CA LEU A 103 -22.52 5.79 7.89
C LEU A 103 -21.88 4.79 8.85
N TYR A 104 -22.26 3.52 8.79
CA TYR A 104 -21.64 2.48 9.62
C TYR A 104 -20.18 2.26 9.24
N VAL A 105 -19.91 2.07 7.93
CA VAL A 105 -18.54 1.92 7.42
C VAL A 105 -17.68 3.14 7.77
N HIS A 106 -18.20 4.35 7.53
CA HIS A 106 -17.51 5.58 7.90
C HIS A 106 -17.25 5.66 9.40
N ALA A 107 -18.23 5.36 10.24
CA ALA A 107 -18.06 5.36 11.69
C ALA A 107 -17.00 4.35 12.17
N CYS A 108 -16.96 3.15 11.59
CA CYS A 108 -15.91 2.15 11.85
C CYS A 108 -14.52 2.56 11.34
N CYS A 109 -14.43 3.31 10.23
CA CYS A 109 -13.15 3.79 9.72
C CYS A 109 -12.59 4.97 10.53
N PHE A 110 -13.45 5.89 10.97
CA PHE A 110 -13.05 7.17 11.55
C PHE A 110 -13.28 7.29 13.07
N GLY A 111 -13.93 6.30 13.70
CA GLY A 111 -14.04 6.22 15.17
C GLY A 111 -15.28 6.86 15.78
N TYR A 112 -16.36 7.06 15.01
CA TYR A 112 -17.61 7.64 15.50
C TYR A 112 -18.48 6.62 16.25
N VAL A 113 -18.07 6.27 17.48
CA VAL A 113 -18.73 5.24 18.31
C VAL A 113 -20.21 5.56 18.54
N ASP A 114 -20.55 6.82 18.77
CA ASP A 114 -21.92 7.28 18.97
C ASP A 114 -22.84 6.99 17.77
N ILE A 115 -22.35 7.16 16.54
CA ILE A 115 -23.05 6.77 15.32
C ILE A 115 -23.23 5.24 15.28
N VAL A 116 -22.19 4.47 15.63
CA VAL A 116 -22.27 3.00 15.70
C VAL A 116 -23.34 2.58 16.70
N MET A 117 -23.35 3.15 17.90
CA MET A 117 -24.34 2.87 18.94
C MET A 117 -25.78 3.10 18.46
N GLU A 118 -26.02 4.24 17.82
CA GLU A 118 -27.35 4.58 17.28
C GLU A 118 -27.77 3.65 16.14
N LEU A 119 -26.84 3.33 15.23
CA LEU A 119 -27.13 2.43 14.11
C LEU A 119 -27.40 1.00 14.60
N VAL A 120 -26.64 0.50 15.57
CA VAL A 120 -26.89 -0.81 16.18
C VAL A 120 -28.26 -0.85 16.87
N ALA A 121 -28.62 0.19 17.63
CA ALA A 121 -29.91 0.28 18.32
C ALA A 121 -31.10 0.33 17.34
N THR A 122 -30.95 1.02 16.21
CA THR A 122 -32.02 1.22 15.22
C THR A 122 -32.01 0.20 14.08
N TRP A 123 -30.93 -0.59 13.96
CA TRP A 123 -30.74 -1.59 12.91
C TRP A 123 -30.06 -2.87 13.43
N PRO A 124 -30.72 -3.70 14.26
CA PRO A 124 -30.06 -4.84 14.91
C PRO A 124 -29.53 -5.94 13.96
N MET A 125 -29.92 -5.94 12.68
CA MET A 125 -29.37 -6.88 11.67
C MET A 125 -27.97 -6.47 11.17
N CYS A 126 -27.51 -5.24 11.43
CA CYS A 126 -26.18 -4.79 10.99
C CYS A 126 -25.04 -5.45 11.79
N THR A 127 -25.30 -5.84 13.04
CA THR A 127 -24.36 -6.53 13.93
C THR A 127 -24.15 -8.00 13.58
N LYS A 128 -24.64 -8.48 12.42
CA LYS A 128 -24.36 -9.83 11.93
C LYS A 128 -23.32 -9.87 10.81
N MET A 129 -22.77 -8.71 10.44
CA MET A 129 -21.74 -8.63 9.40
C MET A 129 -20.35 -8.62 10.08
N PRO A 130 -19.56 -9.70 10.01
CA PRO A 130 -18.25 -9.79 10.67
C PRO A 130 -17.28 -8.68 10.27
N ARG A 131 -17.48 -8.13 9.08
CA ARG A 131 -16.59 -7.17 8.43
C ARG A 131 -16.40 -5.84 9.16
N TYR A 132 -17.28 -5.47 10.09
CA TYR A 132 -17.17 -4.17 10.77
C TYR A 132 -16.21 -4.17 11.94
N LEU A 133 -16.07 -5.28 12.66
CA LEU A 133 -15.05 -5.42 13.70
C LEU A 133 -13.67 -5.38 13.05
N ASP A 134 -13.48 -6.17 11.99
CA ASP A 134 -12.25 -6.20 11.20
C ASP A 134 -11.90 -4.81 10.62
N LEU A 135 -12.88 -4.09 10.07
CA LEU A 135 -12.70 -2.73 9.56
C LEU A 135 -12.27 -1.75 10.66
N SER A 136 -12.90 -1.84 11.83
CA SER A 136 -12.56 -0.99 12.98
C SER A 136 -11.16 -1.31 13.50
N ALA A 137 -10.79 -2.61 13.52
CA ALA A 137 -9.48 -3.09 13.90
C ALA A 137 -8.39 -2.62 12.93
N TRP A 138 -8.62 -2.72 11.62
CA TRP A 138 -7.72 -2.23 10.57
C TRP A 138 -7.42 -0.72 10.71
N ASN A 139 -8.44 0.09 11.01
CA ASN A 139 -8.28 1.55 11.15
C ASN A 139 -7.87 2.01 12.56
N GLY A 140 -7.67 1.10 13.52
CA GLY A 140 -7.20 1.46 14.85
C GLY A 140 -8.27 2.04 15.78
N GLN A 141 -9.55 1.82 15.49
CA GLN A 141 -10.66 2.42 16.24
C GLN A 141 -11.02 1.63 17.49
N LEU A 142 -10.19 1.76 18.53
CA LEU A 142 -10.31 0.99 19.79
C LEU A 142 -11.70 1.06 20.41
N HIS A 143 -12.27 2.25 20.58
CA HIS A 143 -13.57 2.39 21.24
C HIS A 143 -14.73 1.78 20.44
N VAL A 144 -14.62 1.76 19.10
CA VAL A 144 -15.60 1.07 18.26
C VAL A 144 -15.43 -0.45 18.43
N VAL A 145 -14.19 -0.95 18.45
CA VAL A 145 -13.87 -2.35 18.70
C VAL A 145 -14.39 -2.80 20.08
N GLU A 146 -14.14 -2.02 21.13
CA GLU A 146 -14.64 -2.27 22.49
C GLU A 146 -16.16 -2.40 22.51
N TYR A 147 -16.86 -1.41 21.93
CA TYR A 147 -18.33 -1.41 21.88
C TYR A 147 -18.89 -2.61 21.10
N LEU A 148 -18.33 -2.91 19.92
CA LEU A 148 -18.79 -4.01 19.08
C LEU A 148 -18.57 -5.38 19.74
N GLN A 149 -17.48 -5.54 20.50
CA GLN A 149 -17.17 -6.78 21.20
C GLN A 149 -18.09 -7.00 22.42
N GLU A 150 -18.39 -5.95 23.19
CA GLU A 150 -19.28 -6.04 24.37
C GLU A 150 -20.72 -6.42 24.02
N HIS A 151 -21.19 -6.07 22.81
CA HIS A 151 -22.57 -6.30 22.36
C HIS A 151 -22.79 -7.66 21.67
N GLN A 152 -21.97 -8.66 22.01
CA GLN A 152 -22.05 -10.08 21.63
C GLN A 152 -22.17 -10.34 20.12
N TYR A 153 -21.05 -10.17 19.40
CA TYR A 153 -20.81 -10.92 18.16
C TYR A 153 -20.47 -12.38 18.53
N ASP A 154 -21.50 -13.17 18.79
CA ASP A 154 -21.42 -14.63 18.78
C ASP A 154 -21.83 -15.07 17.37
N GLU A 155 -20.94 -15.78 16.64
CA GLU A 155 -21.18 -16.62 15.44
C GLU A 155 -20.21 -16.42 14.26
N CYS A 156 -19.36 -15.38 14.21
CA CYS A 156 -18.42 -15.23 13.10
C CYS A 156 -16.97 -15.28 13.56
N ALA A 157 -16.20 -16.27 13.05
CA ALA A 157 -14.75 -16.23 13.07
C ALA A 157 -14.27 -14.89 12.50
N THR A 158 -13.69 -14.04 13.33
CA THR A 158 -13.12 -12.74 12.93
C THR A 158 -11.61 -12.84 12.92
N THR A 159 -10.98 -12.21 11.92
CA THR A 159 -9.52 -12.03 11.84
C THR A 159 -9.11 -10.62 12.29
N ALA A 160 -9.93 -10.00 13.15
CA ALA A 160 -9.73 -8.65 13.65
C ALA A 160 -8.36 -8.47 14.34
N VAL A 161 -7.86 -9.50 15.03
CA VAL A 161 -6.51 -9.49 15.60
C VAL A 161 -5.46 -9.39 14.51
N ASP A 162 -5.57 -10.20 13.46
CA ASP A 162 -4.63 -10.21 12.32
C ASP A 162 -4.61 -8.82 11.63
N TRP A 163 -5.79 -8.22 11.40
CA TRP A 163 -5.88 -6.88 10.81
C TRP A 163 -5.34 -5.77 11.71
N ALA A 164 -5.61 -5.83 13.02
CA ALA A 164 -5.02 -4.90 13.97
C ALA A 164 -3.50 -5.03 14.03
N ALA A 165 -3.00 -6.26 13.93
CA ALA A 165 -1.58 -6.57 13.97
C ALA A 165 -0.84 -6.03 12.74
N ARG A 166 -1.42 -6.17 11.54
CA ARG A 166 -0.89 -5.61 10.29
C ARG A 166 -0.64 -4.10 10.34
N HIS A 167 -1.45 -3.36 11.09
CA HIS A 167 -1.36 -1.90 11.20
C HIS A 167 -0.77 -1.42 12.52
N GLY A 168 -0.26 -2.33 13.36
CA GLY A 168 0.46 -1.95 14.58
C GLY A 168 -0.45 -1.44 15.70
N HIS A 169 -1.73 -1.79 15.68
CA HIS A 169 -2.68 -1.33 16.68
C HIS A 169 -2.59 -2.17 17.96
N LEU A 170 -1.47 -2.07 18.67
CA LEU A 170 -1.17 -2.88 19.86
C LEU A 170 -2.29 -2.83 20.90
N LYS A 171 -2.91 -1.67 21.13
CA LYS A 171 -4.02 -1.55 22.09
C LYS A 171 -5.20 -2.46 21.73
N ILE A 172 -5.55 -2.52 20.44
CA ILE A 172 -6.61 -3.41 19.96
C ILE A 172 -6.17 -4.86 20.05
N VAL A 173 -4.93 -5.19 19.66
CA VAL A 173 -4.38 -6.55 19.80
C VAL A 173 -4.42 -7.01 21.26
N THR A 174 -4.04 -6.15 22.22
CA THR A 174 -4.09 -6.49 23.65
C THR A 174 -5.52 -6.65 24.17
N PHE A 175 -6.45 -5.81 23.72
CA PHE A 175 -7.86 -5.89 24.10
C PHE A 175 -8.51 -7.17 23.56
N LEU A 176 -8.30 -7.47 22.29
CA LEU A 176 -8.75 -8.68 21.60
C LEU A 176 -7.94 -9.93 21.98
N ASN A 177 -6.99 -9.84 22.91
CA ASN A 177 -6.32 -10.98 23.52
C ASN A 177 -6.85 -11.32 24.92
N GLY A 178 -7.85 -10.58 25.39
CA GLY A 178 -8.48 -10.78 26.69
C GLY A 178 -9.30 -12.08 26.79
N PRO A 179 -9.87 -12.37 27.98
CA PRO A 179 -10.62 -13.60 28.24
C PRO A 179 -11.89 -13.79 27.39
N VAL A 180 -12.25 -12.77 26.61
CA VAL A 180 -13.48 -12.69 25.81
C VAL A 180 -13.28 -13.28 24.41
N THR A 181 -12.04 -13.35 23.91
CA THR A 181 -11.74 -13.85 22.56
C THR A 181 -11.26 -15.30 22.63
N PRO A 182 -11.93 -16.26 21.95
CA PRO A 182 -11.45 -17.62 21.93
C PRO A 182 -10.08 -17.72 21.22
N PRO A 183 -9.24 -18.71 21.56
CA PRO A 183 -7.92 -18.87 20.96
C PRO A 183 -7.95 -19.03 19.44
N GLU A 184 -9.03 -19.58 18.89
CA GLU A 184 -9.23 -19.92 17.47
C GLU A 184 -9.34 -18.70 16.52
N TYR A 185 -9.27 -17.47 17.04
CA TYR A 185 -9.48 -16.21 16.30
C TYR A 185 -8.18 -15.46 15.96
N CYS A 186 -7.03 -16.02 16.32
CA CYS A 186 -5.70 -15.51 15.93
C CYS A 186 -5.04 -16.57 15.07
N THR A 187 -4.47 -16.17 13.93
CA THR A 187 -3.72 -17.08 13.07
C THR A 187 -2.24 -16.71 13.06
N THR A 188 -1.40 -17.49 12.37
CA THR A 188 0.00 -17.11 12.12
C THR A 188 0.11 -15.79 11.36
N MET A 189 -0.94 -15.40 10.60
CA MET A 189 -1.00 -14.14 9.85
C MET A 189 -0.91 -12.91 10.76
N ALA A 190 -1.32 -12.99 12.03
CA ALA A 190 -1.15 -11.86 12.95
C ALA A 190 0.32 -11.49 13.12
N MET A 191 1.20 -12.47 13.32
CA MET A 191 2.62 -12.22 13.48
C MET A 191 3.30 -11.96 12.13
N ASP A 192 2.90 -12.67 11.07
CA ASP A 192 3.44 -12.47 9.72
C ASP A 192 3.15 -11.04 9.20
N TRP A 193 1.92 -10.55 9.34
CA TRP A 193 1.55 -9.19 8.92
C TRP A 193 2.06 -8.10 9.87
N ALA A 194 2.14 -8.36 11.18
CA ALA A 194 2.81 -7.43 12.10
C ALA A 194 4.29 -7.26 11.73
N ALA A 195 4.94 -8.33 11.29
CA ALA A 195 6.31 -8.31 10.84
C ALA A 195 6.46 -7.59 9.48
N GLU A 196 5.55 -7.84 8.53
CA GLU A 196 5.44 -7.09 7.26
C GLU A 196 5.36 -5.57 7.51
N GLY A 197 4.56 -5.13 8.49
CA GLY A 197 4.39 -3.71 8.84
C GLY A 197 5.45 -3.13 9.79
N GLY A 198 6.41 -3.94 10.25
CA GLY A 198 7.50 -3.48 11.12
C GLY A 198 7.10 -3.21 12.57
N HIS A 199 5.97 -3.77 13.02
CA HIS A 199 5.40 -3.51 14.34
C HIS A 199 6.01 -4.43 15.41
N LEU A 200 7.26 -4.13 15.80
CA LEU A 200 8.01 -4.94 16.77
C LEU A 200 7.28 -5.13 18.11
N ASP A 201 6.56 -4.11 18.58
CA ASP A 201 5.78 -4.14 19.81
C ASP A 201 4.64 -5.17 19.74
N VAL A 202 3.95 -5.23 18.61
CA VAL A 202 2.93 -6.26 18.32
C VAL A 202 3.56 -7.63 18.18
N VAL A 203 4.65 -7.78 17.43
CA VAL A 203 5.36 -9.06 17.25
C VAL A 203 5.82 -9.61 18.62
N THR A 204 6.40 -8.76 19.46
CA THR A 204 6.85 -9.11 20.81
C THR A 204 5.67 -9.51 21.70
N PHE A 205 4.56 -8.77 21.63
CA PHE A 205 3.35 -9.08 22.39
C PHE A 205 2.78 -10.45 21.98
N LEU A 206 2.60 -10.68 20.68
CA LEU A 206 2.10 -11.95 20.15
C LEU A 206 3.04 -13.11 20.52
N HIS A 207 4.35 -12.93 20.41
CA HIS A 207 5.32 -13.96 20.79
C HIS A 207 5.18 -14.42 22.25
N HIS A 208 4.92 -13.50 23.18
CA HIS A 208 4.82 -13.84 24.60
C HIS A 208 3.44 -14.32 25.05
N HIS A 209 2.37 -13.98 24.32
CA HIS A 209 0.99 -14.22 24.75
C HIS A 209 0.23 -15.20 23.86
N ARG A 210 0.83 -15.65 22.75
CA ARG A 210 0.23 -16.57 21.77
C ARG A 210 1.18 -17.71 21.44
N THR A 211 0.60 -18.83 20.99
CA THR A 211 1.33 -20.10 20.72
C THR A 211 1.32 -20.48 19.25
N GLU A 212 0.48 -19.83 18.44
CA GLU A 212 0.27 -20.04 17.01
C GLU A 212 1.58 -19.80 16.24
N GLY A 213 2.41 -18.86 16.69
CA GLY A 213 3.71 -18.55 16.10
C GLY A 213 3.61 -17.72 14.83
N CYS A 214 4.61 -17.86 13.96
CA CYS A 214 4.65 -17.24 12.64
C CYS A 214 5.00 -18.28 11.58
N THR A 215 5.09 -17.86 10.33
CA THR A 215 5.69 -18.64 9.25
C THR A 215 7.02 -18.02 8.83
N THR A 216 7.64 -18.54 7.77
CA THR A 216 8.81 -17.90 7.14
C THR A 216 8.46 -16.53 6.55
N ASP A 217 7.19 -16.31 6.21
CA ASP A 217 6.71 -15.05 5.61
C ASP A 217 6.95 -13.86 6.53
N ALA A 218 6.88 -14.04 7.86
CA ALA A 218 7.19 -12.98 8.82
C ALA A 218 8.59 -12.39 8.61
N MET A 219 9.62 -13.24 8.46
CA MET A 219 10.98 -12.77 8.30
C MET A 219 11.24 -12.29 6.87
N ASP A 220 10.69 -12.98 5.88
CA ASP A 220 10.83 -12.62 4.47
C ASP A 220 10.19 -11.25 4.16
N TRP A 221 8.98 -10.99 4.66
CA TRP A 221 8.29 -9.71 4.49
C TRP A 221 8.88 -8.59 5.35
N ALA A 222 9.31 -8.88 6.58
CA ALA A 222 10.05 -7.91 7.39
C ALA A 222 11.37 -7.49 6.72
N ALA A 223 12.07 -8.44 6.10
CA ALA A 223 13.30 -8.17 5.37
C ALA A 223 13.04 -7.36 4.10
N GLN A 224 12.02 -7.73 3.33
CA GLN A 224 11.56 -6.99 2.16
C GLN A 224 11.28 -5.51 2.47
N ASN A 225 10.65 -5.21 3.61
CA ASN A 225 10.31 -3.83 4.00
C ASN A 225 11.40 -3.14 4.86
N GLY A 226 12.55 -3.79 5.08
CA GLY A 226 13.69 -3.18 5.76
C GLY A 226 13.56 -3.07 7.27
N HIS A 227 12.67 -3.85 7.88
CA HIS A 227 12.40 -3.83 9.32
C HIS A 227 13.44 -4.65 10.11
N LEU A 228 14.68 -4.17 10.14
CA LEU A 228 15.82 -4.86 10.76
C LEU A 228 15.53 -5.31 12.20
N GLU A 229 14.93 -4.46 13.04
CA GLU A 229 14.66 -4.80 14.43
C GLU A 229 13.72 -6.02 14.56
N VAL A 230 12.73 -6.12 13.67
CA VAL A 230 11.82 -7.26 13.60
C VAL A 230 12.56 -8.51 13.10
N VAL A 231 13.37 -8.40 12.05
CA VAL A 231 14.17 -9.52 11.52
C VAL A 231 15.13 -10.07 12.60
N VAL A 232 15.78 -9.18 13.35
CA VAL A 232 16.65 -9.54 14.48
C VAL A 232 15.85 -10.24 15.58
N PHE A 233 14.70 -9.69 15.96
CA PHE A 233 13.84 -10.27 17.00
C PHE A 233 13.36 -11.67 16.61
N LEU A 234 12.76 -11.80 15.42
CA LEU A 234 12.25 -13.07 14.90
C LEU A 234 13.39 -14.09 14.82
N GLY A 235 14.53 -13.71 14.28
CA GLY A 235 15.63 -14.65 14.19
C GLY A 235 16.12 -15.11 15.56
N THR A 236 16.20 -14.22 16.55
CA THR A 236 16.72 -14.56 17.88
C THR A 236 15.74 -15.34 18.76
N HIS A 237 14.43 -15.18 18.57
CA HIS A 237 13.39 -15.74 19.45
C HIS A 237 12.50 -16.81 18.79
N ARG A 238 12.58 -16.98 17.46
CA ARG A 238 11.78 -17.95 16.69
C ARG A 238 12.69 -18.93 15.94
N LEU A 239 12.12 -20.06 15.52
CA LEU A 239 12.84 -21.16 14.86
C LEU A 239 12.44 -21.34 13.39
N GLU A 240 11.38 -20.66 12.94
CA GLU A 240 10.86 -20.71 11.58
C GLU A 240 11.90 -20.26 10.54
N GLY A 241 12.70 -19.25 10.88
CA GLY A 241 13.74 -18.71 10.00
C GLY A 241 13.17 -17.88 8.84
N CYS A 242 13.92 -17.86 7.74
CA CYS A 242 13.58 -17.17 6.50
C CYS A 242 13.81 -18.10 5.30
N THR A 243 13.40 -17.66 4.11
CA THR A 243 13.80 -18.28 2.85
C THR A 243 14.84 -17.41 2.14
N THR A 244 15.25 -17.80 0.92
CA THR A 244 16.10 -16.96 0.07
C THR A 244 15.42 -15.63 -0.31
N LEU A 245 14.08 -15.59 -0.29
CA LEU A 245 13.30 -14.38 -0.58
C LEU A 245 13.63 -13.23 0.36
N ALA A 246 13.98 -13.49 1.63
CA ALA A 246 14.35 -12.43 2.56
C ALA A 246 15.53 -11.60 2.04
N MET A 247 16.59 -12.25 1.54
CA MET A 247 17.78 -11.55 1.05
C MET A 247 17.54 -10.96 -0.34
N ASP A 248 16.86 -11.69 -1.22
CA ASP A 248 16.54 -11.22 -2.58
C ASP A 248 15.68 -9.95 -2.56
N MET A 249 14.61 -9.94 -1.76
CA MET A 249 13.70 -8.79 -1.66
C MET A 249 14.29 -7.63 -0.85
N ALA A 250 15.09 -7.91 0.19
CA ALA A 250 15.84 -6.86 0.90
C ALA A 250 16.86 -6.18 -0.03
N ALA A 251 17.50 -6.95 -0.91
CA ALA A 251 18.43 -6.43 -1.91
C ALA A 251 17.71 -5.59 -2.97
N GLN A 252 16.56 -6.07 -3.47
CA GLN A 252 15.70 -5.33 -4.40
C GLN A 252 15.29 -3.96 -3.85
N ASN A 253 14.91 -3.87 -2.58
CA ASN A 253 14.41 -2.64 -1.96
C ASN A 253 15.50 -1.77 -1.29
N GLY A 254 16.77 -2.16 -1.39
CA GLY A 254 17.87 -1.30 -0.95
C GLY A 254 18.20 -1.37 0.54
N HIS A 255 17.78 -2.43 1.24
CA HIS A 255 17.97 -2.58 2.68
C HIS A 255 19.30 -3.27 3.04
N LEU A 256 20.41 -2.55 2.84
CA LEU A 256 21.77 -3.07 3.05
C LEU A 256 22.00 -3.66 4.45
N GLU A 257 21.53 -3.01 5.51
CA GLU A 257 21.71 -3.48 6.89
C GLU A 257 21.03 -4.83 7.13
N VAL A 258 19.84 -5.04 6.53
CA VAL A 258 19.13 -6.31 6.56
C VAL A 258 19.90 -7.38 5.77
N VAL A 259 20.39 -7.04 4.57
CA VAL A 259 21.20 -7.96 3.75
C VAL A 259 22.46 -8.41 4.50
N GLN A 260 23.16 -7.49 5.18
CA GLN A 260 24.33 -7.81 6.00
C GLN A 260 23.98 -8.72 7.18
N PHE A 261 22.89 -8.41 7.90
CA PHE A 261 22.43 -9.25 8.99
C PHE A 261 22.05 -10.67 8.53
N LEU A 262 21.32 -10.77 7.42
CA LEU A 262 20.93 -12.06 6.84
C LEU A 262 22.16 -12.84 6.35
N HIS A 263 23.14 -12.15 5.76
CA HIS A 263 24.40 -12.76 5.35
C HIS A 263 25.14 -13.36 6.56
N ASP A 264 25.35 -12.58 7.62
CA ASP A 264 26.12 -13.01 8.78
C ASP A 264 25.47 -14.18 9.52
N ARG A 265 24.13 -14.16 9.63
CA ARG A 265 23.38 -15.05 10.50
C ARG A 265 22.74 -16.24 9.77
N TYR A 266 22.45 -16.11 8.49
CA TYR A 266 21.79 -17.13 7.66
C TYR A 266 22.63 -17.49 6.42
N THR A 267 23.96 -17.57 6.61
CA THR A 267 24.93 -17.95 5.57
C THR A 267 24.54 -19.19 4.75
N HIS A 268 23.92 -20.19 5.40
CA HIS A 268 23.50 -21.46 4.83
C HIS A 268 22.25 -21.40 3.94
N ILE A 269 21.41 -20.36 4.10
CA ILE A 269 20.21 -20.15 3.27
C ILE A 269 20.61 -19.40 2.00
N GLY A 270 21.34 -18.30 2.18
CA GLY A 270 21.87 -17.51 1.08
C GLY A 270 20.84 -16.67 0.34
N CYS A 271 21.15 -16.42 -0.94
CA CYS A 271 20.29 -15.68 -1.86
C CYS A 271 20.25 -16.39 -3.21
N THR A 272 19.40 -15.92 -4.11
CA THR A 272 19.46 -16.32 -5.52
C THR A 272 20.23 -15.28 -6.33
N THR A 273 20.32 -15.48 -7.65
CA THR A 273 20.86 -14.46 -8.56
C THR A 273 20.02 -13.19 -8.59
N ASP A 274 18.73 -13.30 -8.22
CA ASP A 274 17.79 -12.18 -8.21
C ASP A 274 18.24 -11.09 -7.22
N ALA A 275 18.95 -11.42 -6.14
CA ALA A 275 19.45 -10.42 -5.20
C ALA A 275 20.34 -9.36 -5.88
N ILE A 276 21.29 -9.78 -6.72
CA ILE A 276 22.17 -8.85 -7.45
C ILE A 276 21.42 -8.23 -8.63
N ASP A 277 20.65 -9.02 -9.38
CA ASP A 277 19.95 -8.55 -10.58
C ASP A 277 18.92 -7.46 -10.24
N LEU A 278 18.10 -7.68 -9.20
CA LEU A 278 17.10 -6.73 -8.73
C LEU A 278 17.73 -5.53 -8.01
N ALA A 279 18.79 -5.72 -7.22
CA ALA A 279 19.53 -4.61 -6.63
C ALA A 279 20.15 -3.71 -7.71
N ALA A 280 20.65 -4.29 -8.80
CA ALA A 280 21.21 -3.57 -9.93
C ALA A 280 20.12 -2.81 -10.72
N MET A 281 18.95 -3.42 -10.92
CA MET A 281 17.79 -2.80 -11.54
C MET A 281 17.34 -1.52 -10.79
N HIS A 282 17.40 -1.51 -9.45
CA HIS A 282 17.04 -0.35 -8.63
C HIS A 282 18.23 0.55 -8.24
N GLY A 283 19.44 0.25 -8.71
CA GLY A 283 20.60 1.11 -8.53
C GLY A 283 21.26 1.04 -7.15
N HIS A 284 21.03 -0.04 -6.39
CA HIS A 284 21.57 -0.24 -5.05
C HIS A 284 23.03 -0.71 -5.07
N LEU A 285 23.94 0.18 -5.52
CA LEU A 285 25.36 -0.11 -5.70
C LEU A 285 26.04 -0.75 -4.47
N ALA A 286 25.76 -0.24 -3.28
CA ALA A 286 26.38 -0.76 -2.05
C ALA A 286 26.01 -2.23 -1.78
N ILE A 287 24.78 -2.63 -2.14
CA ILE A 287 24.31 -4.01 -2.02
C ILE A 287 24.94 -4.88 -3.10
N VAL A 288 24.98 -4.41 -4.35
CA VAL A 288 25.65 -5.10 -5.45
C VAL A 288 27.11 -5.38 -5.09
N GLN A 289 27.85 -4.37 -4.61
CA GLN A 289 29.23 -4.53 -4.15
C GLN A 289 29.36 -5.58 -3.05
N PHE A 290 28.54 -5.44 -1.99
CA PHE A 290 28.57 -6.36 -0.86
C PHE A 290 28.28 -7.81 -1.28
N LEU A 291 27.23 -8.04 -2.07
CA LEU A 291 26.86 -9.39 -2.50
C LEU A 291 27.92 -9.97 -3.45
N THR A 292 28.43 -9.21 -4.41
CA THR A 292 29.48 -9.70 -5.32
C THR A 292 30.78 -10.07 -4.58
N GLU A 293 31.14 -9.33 -3.53
CA GLU A 293 32.37 -9.58 -2.75
C GLU A 293 32.23 -10.73 -1.75
N ASN A 294 31.02 -10.96 -1.22
CA ASN A 294 30.81 -11.86 -0.07
C ASN A 294 29.98 -13.10 -0.40
N ARG A 295 29.34 -13.20 -1.57
CA ARG A 295 28.46 -14.31 -1.95
C ARG A 295 28.89 -14.98 -3.26
N PRO A 296 28.95 -16.33 -3.31
CA PRO A 296 29.32 -17.06 -4.52
C PRO A 296 28.23 -17.15 -5.59
N GLU A 297 26.96 -16.85 -5.26
CA GLU A 297 25.84 -16.99 -6.20
C GLU A 297 25.96 -16.08 -7.42
N GLY A 298 26.52 -14.88 -7.25
CA GLY A 298 26.71 -13.92 -8.33
C GLY A 298 25.41 -13.36 -8.91
N GLY A 299 25.54 -12.45 -9.87
CA GLY A 299 24.43 -11.94 -10.68
C GLY A 299 24.48 -12.51 -12.10
N THR A 300 23.39 -12.36 -12.84
CA THR A 300 23.35 -12.69 -14.26
C THR A 300 23.74 -11.49 -15.12
N VAL A 301 23.72 -11.68 -16.45
CA VAL A 301 23.86 -10.57 -17.40
C VAL A 301 22.71 -9.56 -17.30
N ASP A 302 21.57 -9.95 -16.72
CA ASP A 302 20.41 -9.08 -16.55
C ASP A 302 20.69 -7.96 -15.54
N ALA A 303 21.55 -8.17 -14.53
CA ALA A 303 22.00 -7.10 -13.65
C ALA A 303 22.59 -5.91 -14.42
N LEU A 304 23.48 -6.18 -15.39
CA LEU A 304 24.09 -5.13 -16.20
C LEU A 304 23.07 -4.47 -17.13
N ASN A 305 22.22 -5.27 -17.77
CA ASN A 305 21.20 -4.79 -18.71
C ASN A 305 20.17 -3.89 -18.00
N TRP A 306 19.62 -4.34 -16.88
CA TRP A 306 18.61 -3.60 -16.12
C TRP A 306 19.20 -2.35 -15.44
N ALA A 307 20.44 -2.43 -14.93
CA ALA A 307 21.14 -1.23 -14.44
C ALA A 307 21.33 -0.19 -15.55
N ALA A 308 21.64 -0.64 -16.77
CA ALA A 308 21.83 0.24 -17.91
C ALA A 308 20.52 0.87 -18.41
N GLU A 309 19.45 0.09 -18.50
CA GLU A 309 18.11 0.57 -18.86
C GLU A 309 17.57 1.60 -17.85
N ASN A 310 17.80 1.38 -16.55
CA ASN A 310 17.38 2.30 -15.49
C ASN A 310 18.35 3.46 -15.24
N GLY A 311 19.48 3.52 -15.96
CA GLY A 311 20.41 4.65 -15.91
C GLY A 311 21.35 4.66 -14.70
N HIS A 312 21.52 3.52 -14.04
CA HIS A 312 22.35 3.38 -12.84
C HIS A 312 23.83 3.27 -13.19
N LEU A 313 24.43 4.37 -13.66
CA LEU A 313 25.83 4.41 -14.10
C LEU A 313 26.81 3.84 -13.07
N GLY A 314 26.63 4.13 -11.78
CA GLY A 314 27.50 3.58 -10.73
C GLY A 314 27.53 2.05 -10.72
N VAL A 315 26.36 1.42 -10.82
CA VAL A 315 26.23 -0.05 -10.90
C VAL A 315 26.83 -0.57 -12.21
N VAL A 316 26.54 0.06 -13.34
CA VAL A 316 27.10 -0.32 -14.65
C VAL A 316 28.63 -0.26 -14.62
N THR A 317 29.22 0.80 -14.07
CA THR A 317 30.68 0.95 -13.99
C THR A 317 31.35 -0.11 -13.11
N TYR A 318 30.63 -0.60 -12.10
CA TYR A 318 31.11 -1.66 -11.22
C TYR A 318 30.97 -3.05 -11.83
N LEU A 319 29.83 -3.36 -12.46
CA LEU A 319 29.54 -4.68 -13.03
C LEU A 319 30.22 -4.91 -14.38
N HIS A 320 30.29 -3.90 -15.25
CA HIS A 320 30.86 -4.04 -16.60
C HIS A 320 32.25 -4.71 -16.62
N PRO A 321 33.25 -4.30 -15.79
CA PRO A 321 34.57 -4.91 -15.80
C PRO A 321 34.59 -6.40 -15.39
N GLN A 322 33.52 -6.87 -14.75
CA GLN A 322 33.39 -8.23 -14.22
C GLN A 322 32.68 -9.16 -15.21
N VAL A 323 32.00 -8.60 -16.21
CA VAL A 323 31.31 -9.34 -17.27
C VAL A 323 32.27 -9.56 -18.44
N TYR A 324 32.67 -10.81 -18.68
CA TYR A 324 33.57 -11.17 -19.79
C TYR A 324 32.85 -11.32 -21.14
N ASP A 325 31.54 -11.10 -21.19
CA ASP A 325 30.73 -11.23 -22.41
C ASP A 325 30.64 -9.89 -23.16
N SER A 326 31.32 -9.80 -24.30
CA SER A 326 31.26 -8.65 -25.20
C SER A 326 29.84 -8.38 -25.75
N HIS A 327 28.99 -9.40 -25.83
CA HIS A 327 27.60 -9.23 -26.28
C HIS A 327 26.73 -8.55 -25.22
N ALA A 328 27.02 -8.77 -23.93
CA ALA A 328 26.30 -8.13 -22.83
C ALA A 328 26.44 -6.61 -22.84
N VAL A 329 27.61 -6.07 -23.22
CA VAL A 329 27.84 -4.62 -23.37
C VAL A 329 26.94 -4.02 -24.45
N THR A 330 26.78 -4.71 -25.59
CA THR A 330 25.90 -4.27 -26.67
C THR A 330 24.44 -4.24 -26.22
N VAL A 331 23.96 -5.31 -25.56
CA VAL A 331 22.57 -5.39 -25.08
C VAL A 331 22.29 -4.32 -24.01
N ALA A 332 23.20 -4.12 -23.06
CA ALA A 332 23.08 -3.11 -22.02
C ALA A 332 23.03 -1.68 -22.62
N MET A 333 23.86 -1.41 -23.64
CA MET A 333 23.84 -0.13 -24.34
C MET A 333 22.53 0.06 -25.13
N ASP A 334 22.02 -0.97 -25.80
CA ASP A 334 20.75 -0.94 -26.52
C ASP A 334 19.58 -0.62 -25.56
N GLY A 335 19.55 -1.23 -24.37
CA GLY A 335 18.60 -0.90 -23.30
C GLY A 335 18.73 0.55 -22.81
N ALA A 336 19.96 1.02 -22.57
CA ALA A 336 20.23 2.41 -22.20
C ALA A 336 19.78 3.42 -23.28
N ILE A 337 19.94 3.10 -24.56
CA ILE A 337 19.46 3.94 -25.67
C ILE A 337 17.92 3.96 -25.70
N GLN A 338 17.28 2.79 -25.54
CA GLN A 338 15.82 2.65 -25.53
C GLN A 338 15.17 3.45 -24.40
N ALA A 339 15.81 3.51 -23.23
CA ALA A 339 15.33 4.26 -22.06
C ALA A 339 15.83 5.71 -22.00
N GLY A 340 16.76 6.10 -22.87
CA GLY A 340 17.24 7.48 -22.97
C GLY A 340 18.36 7.84 -21.98
N GLN A 341 19.11 6.86 -21.49
CA GLN A 341 20.13 7.01 -20.44
C GLN A 341 21.50 7.42 -21.02
N LEU A 342 21.64 8.70 -21.37
CA LEU A 342 22.82 9.21 -22.09
C LEU A 342 24.16 8.94 -21.41
N ASP A 343 24.24 9.07 -20.09
CA ASP A 343 25.52 8.91 -19.38
C ASP A 343 26.01 7.45 -19.40
N VAL A 344 25.08 6.50 -19.30
CA VAL A 344 25.37 5.07 -19.48
C VAL A 344 25.77 4.77 -20.92
N VAL A 345 25.06 5.35 -21.90
CA VAL A 345 25.38 5.17 -23.33
C VAL A 345 26.79 5.67 -23.64
N LYS A 346 27.19 6.84 -23.10
CA LYS A 346 28.55 7.38 -23.25
C LYS A 346 29.60 6.43 -22.68
N TYR A 347 29.37 5.92 -21.47
CA TYR A 347 30.30 5.00 -20.83
C TYR A 347 30.45 3.69 -21.61
N LEU A 348 29.34 3.04 -21.96
CA LEU A 348 29.38 1.76 -22.68
C LEU A 348 29.91 1.90 -24.11
N TYR A 349 29.83 3.10 -24.71
CA TYR A 349 30.33 3.34 -26.05
C TYR A 349 31.83 3.08 -26.19
N ASP A 350 32.61 3.40 -25.16
CA ASP A 350 34.07 3.26 -25.19
C ASP A 350 34.52 1.79 -25.18
N PHE A 351 33.63 0.85 -24.84
CA PHE A 351 33.96 -0.58 -24.65
C PHE A 351 33.29 -1.52 -25.66
N ARG A 352 32.48 -0.99 -26.57
CA ARG A 352 31.74 -1.80 -27.54
C ARG A 352 32.63 -2.38 -28.64
N VAL A 353 32.23 -3.56 -29.13
CA VAL A 353 32.90 -4.24 -30.25
C VAL A 353 32.21 -3.94 -31.58
N ASP A 354 30.87 -3.85 -31.59
CA ASP A 354 30.09 -3.64 -32.82
C ASP A 354 29.94 -2.14 -33.17
N PRO A 355 29.82 -1.74 -34.44
CA PRO A 355 29.56 -0.36 -34.86
C PRO A 355 28.12 0.09 -34.55
N LEU A 356 27.87 1.40 -34.43
CA LEU A 356 26.53 1.92 -34.17
C LEU A 356 25.67 1.64 -35.41
N ASN A 357 24.46 1.09 -35.20
CA ASN A 357 23.59 0.70 -36.29
C ASN A 357 22.42 1.69 -36.47
N MET A 358 21.71 1.56 -37.59
CA MET A 358 20.53 2.39 -37.89
C MET A 358 19.38 2.17 -36.90
N TRP A 359 19.36 1.02 -36.21
CA TRP A 359 18.37 0.73 -35.18
C TRP A 359 18.49 1.69 -33.99
N ALA A 360 19.70 1.96 -33.50
CA ALA A 360 19.95 2.87 -32.38
C ALA A 360 19.43 4.30 -32.66
N LEU A 361 19.63 4.81 -33.88
CA LEU A 361 19.07 6.11 -34.31
C LEU A 361 17.54 6.08 -34.42
N ALA A 362 16.99 4.99 -34.95
CA ALA A 362 15.55 4.84 -35.12
C ALA A 362 14.82 4.79 -33.77
N ILE A 363 15.30 3.99 -32.82
CA ILE A 363 14.67 3.83 -31.50
C ILE A 363 14.77 5.10 -30.66
N ALA A 364 15.93 5.78 -30.67
CA ALA A 364 16.10 7.06 -29.97
C ALA A 364 15.14 8.15 -30.53
N ARG A 365 14.91 8.15 -31.85
CA ARG A 365 13.95 9.04 -32.50
C ARG A 365 12.50 8.69 -32.16
N GLU A 366 12.14 7.40 -32.19
CA GLU A 366 10.80 6.90 -31.89
C GLU A 366 10.39 7.23 -30.44
N ARG A 367 11.30 6.98 -29.48
CA ARG A 367 11.13 7.26 -28.06
C ARG A 367 11.30 8.74 -27.68
N ARG A 368 11.67 9.59 -28.65
CA ARG A 368 11.87 11.04 -28.50
C ARG A 368 12.99 11.43 -27.53
N HIS A 369 14.02 10.59 -27.40
CA HIS A 369 15.22 10.90 -26.61
C HIS A 369 16.18 11.78 -27.41
N ARG A 370 15.87 13.08 -27.50
CA ARG A 370 16.60 14.06 -28.31
C ARG A 370 18.09 14.15 -27.96
N HIS A 371 18.42 14.14 -26.67
CA HIS A 371 19.78 14.21 -26.15
C HIS A 371 20.62 12.98 -26.53
N VAL A 372 20.03 11.78 -26.49
CA VAL A 372 20.68 10.55 -26.97
C VAL A 372 20.85 10.59 -28.49
N LEU A 373 19.83 11.03 -29.23
CA LEU A 373 19.88 11.13 -30.69
C LEU A 373 20.96 12.11 -31.18
N GLU A 374 21.05 13.30 -30.57
CA GLU A 374 22.07 14.31 -30.87
C GLU A 374 23.49 13.74 -30.62
N TRP A 375 23.66 13.04 -29.50
CA TRP A 375 24.93 12.40 -29.18
C TRP A 375 25.28 11.23 -30.11
N LEU A 376 24.30 10.37 -30.48
CA LEU A 376 24.52 9.28 -31.44
C LEU A 376 24.92 9.83 -32.82
N HIS A 377 24.30 10.92 -33.28
CA HIS A 377 24.70 11.60 -34.52
C HIS A 377 26.12 12.16 -34.44
N TRP A 378 26.53 12.71 -33.29
CA TRP A 378 27.91 13.12 -33.05
C TRP A 378 28.86 11.90 -33.13
N ALA A 379 28.56 10.83 -32.41
CA ALA A 379 29.40 9.62 -32.31
C ALA A 379 29.53 8.83 -33.63
N MET A 380 28.59 8.99 -34.57
CA MET A 380 28.63 8.35 -35.89
C MET A 380 29.33 9.18 -36.97
N ASN A 381 29.67 10.45 -36.70
CA ASN A 381 30.25 11.35 -37.70
C ASN A 381 31.76 11.54 -37.46
N PRO A 382 32.66 11.02 -38.32
CA PRO A 382 34.10 11.12 -38.12
C PRO A 382 34.63 12.57 -38.01
N MET A 383 33.94 13.54 -38.62
CA MET A 383 34.35 14.95 -38.60
C MET A 383 33.99 15.69 -37.29
N SER A 384 33.14 15.11 -36.44
CA SER A 384 32.72 15.73 -35.17
C SER A 384 33.76 15.54 -34.05
N HIS A 385 34.63 14.54 -34.15
CA HIS A 385 35.66 14.20 -33.16
C HIS A 385 36.83 15.19 -33.10
N GLN A 386 36.89 16.18 -34.00
CA GLN A 386 37.86 17.28 -33.92
C GLN A 386 37.40 18.43 -33.02
N VAL A 387 36.19 18.38 -32.47
CA VAL A 387 35.64 19.41 -31.58
C VAL A 387 35.01 18.70 -30.38
N GLN A 388 35.68 18.73 -29.22
CA GLN A 388 35.08 18.29 -27.95
C GLN A 388 33.82 19.13 -27.63
N PRO A 389 32.75 18.54 -27.05
CA PRO A 389 31.51 19.24 -26.75
C PRO A 389 31.63 20.24 -25.57
N ASP A 390 32.72 20.17 -24.83
CA ASP A 390 33.15 21.11 -23.82
C ASP A 390 34.10 22.10 -24.49
N GLY A 391 33.58 23.28 -24.83
CA GLY A 391 34.22 24.34 -25.63
C GLY A 391 35.52 24.90 -25.09
N ARG A 392 36.56 24.07 -24.96
CA ARG A 392 37.96 24.43 -24.80
C ARG A 392 38.71 23.74 -25.93
N GLY A 393 38.75 24.42 -27.06
CA GLY A 393 39.61 24.02 -28.17
C GLY A 393 41.06 23.96 -27.70
N CYS A 394 41.72 22.83 -27.97
CA CYS A 394 43.17 22.78 -28.04
C CYS A 394 43.63 23.51 -29.31
N ILE A 395 44.71 24.26 -29.15
CA ILE A 395 45.32 25.24 -30.06
C ILE A 395 45.77 24.60 -31.38
#